data_AF-A0A290X3N7-F1
#
_entry.id   AF-A0A290X3N7-F1
#
_cell.length_a   1.000
_cell.length_b   1.000
_cell.length_c   1.000
_cell.angle_alpha   90.00
_cell.angle_beta   90.00
_cell.angle_gamma   90.00
#
_symmetry.space_group_name_H-M   'P 1'
#
loop_
_entity.id
_entity.type
_entity.pdbx_description
1 polymer ?
#
loop_
_entity_poly.entity_id
_entity_poly.type
_entity_poly.pdbx_seq_one_letter_code
_entity_poly.pdbx_strand_id
1 'polypeptide(L)'
;MAILSHVGGLFTSWVAPLIIYLIKKDDADKFSAENAREALNFQITLIIWYFACFILSFVLIGLFLFWVVALANLVCSIVAAVKASNGITYRYPLTLRLIK
;
A
#
# COMPACT_ATOMS: atom_id res chain seq x y z
N MET A 1 -0.62 -14.63 -5.35
CA MET A 1 -1.22 -13.32 -5.72
C MET A 1 -1.10 -12.27 -4.61
N ALA A 2 -1.14 -12.63 -3.32
CA ALA A 2 -0.95 -11.68 -2.22
C ALA A 2 0.42 -10.94 -2.20
N ILE A 3 1.52 -11.62 -2.52
CA ILE A 3 2.84 -10.96 -2.61
C ILE A 3 2.87 -9.93 -3.76
N LEU A 4 2.24 -10.29 -4.89
CA LEU A 4 2.14 -9.43 -6.08
C LEU A 4 1.32 -8.16 -5.81
N SER A 5 0.35 -8.17 -4.90
CA SER A 5 -0.38 -6.94 -4.54
C SER A 5 0.48 -5.94 -3.75
N HIS A 6 1.40 -6.42 -2.92
CA HIS A 6 2.30 -5.55 -2.16
C HIS A 6 3.49 -5.08 -3.01
N VAL A 7 4.10 -5.99 -3.77
CA VAL A 7 5.24 -5.67 -4.64
C VAL A 7 4.78 -4.89 -5.88
N GLY A 8 3.66 -5.26 -6.48
CA GLY A 8 3.05 -4.50 -7.57
C GLY A 8 2.63 -3.10 -7.12
N GLY A 9 2.12 -2.96 -5.89
CA GLY A 9 1.81 -1.66 -5.32
C GLY A 9 3.03 -0.76 -5.16
N LEU A 10 4.21 -1.32 -4.88
CA LEU A 10 5.45 -0.57 -4.77
C LEU A 10 5.84 0.12 -6.08
N PHE A 11 5.62 -0.53 -7.23
CA PHE A 11 6.03 -0.01 -8.56
C PHE A 11 4.91 0.68 -9.34
N THR A 12 3.64 0.34 -9.06
CA THR A 12 2.47 0.87 -9.80
C THR A 12 1.51 1.66 -8.91
N SER A 13 1.90 1.93 -7.66
CA SER A 13 1.08 2.60 -6.66
C SER A 13 -0.25 1.86 -6.44
N TRP A 14 -1.39 2.55 -6.49
CA TRP A 14 -2.71 1.99 -6.20
C TRP A 14 -3.29 1.09 -7.31
N VAL A 15 -2.73 1.11 -8.52
CA VAL A 15 -3.32 0.43 -9.70
C VAL A 15 -3.20 -1.10 -9.62
N ALA A 16 -2.00 -1.65 -9.38
CA ALA A 16 -1.87 -3.10 -9.23
C ALA A 16 -2.69 -3.70 -8.07
N PRO A 17 -2.66 -3.15 -6.84
CA PRO A 17 -3.48 -3.71 -5.76
C PRO A 17 -4.98 -3.55 -6.04
N LEU A 18 -5.42 -2.53 -6.79
CA LEU A 18 -6.81 -2.39 -7.21
C LEU A 18 -7.22 -3.49 -8.19
N ILE A 19 -6.42 -3.73 -9.23
CA ILE A 19 -6.69 -4.78 -10.22
C ILE A 19 -6.73 -6.15 -9.53
N ILE A 20 -5.75 -6.44 -8.67
CA ILE A 20 -5.68 -7.71 -7.93
C ILE A 20 -6.88 -7.83 -6.98
N TYR A 21 -7.28 -6.75 -6.31
CA TYR A 21 -8.46 -6.73 -5.46
C TYR A 21 -9.74 -7.02 -6.27
N LEU A 22 -9.95 -6.37 -7.41
CA LEU A 22 -11.13 -6.59 -8.25
C LEU A 22 -11.20 -8.02 -8.81
N ILE A 23 -10.06 -8.61 -9.19
CA ILE A 23 -10.00 -10.00 -9.64
C ILE A 23 -10.27 -10.98 -8.49
N LYS A 24 -9.73 -10.70 -7.30
CA LYS A 24 -9.83 -11.60 -6.14
C LYS A 24 -11.10 -11.40 -5.30
N LYS A 25 -11.82 -10.29 -5.47
CA LYS A 25 -13.00 -9.96 -4.66
C LYS A 25 -14.11 -11.00 -4.78
N ASP A 26 -14.35 -11.51 -5.98
CA ASP A 26 -15.40 -12.50 -6.27
C ASP A 26 -14.85 -13.95 -6.25
N ASP A 27 -13.55 -14.10 -6.00
CA ASP A 27 -12.85 -15.38 -5.92
C ASP A 27 -12.94 -15.95 -4.49
N ALA A 28 -13.00 -17.28 -4.32
CA ALA A 28 -13.19 -17.91 -2.99
C ALA A 28 -11.99 -17.70 -2.04
N ASP A 29 -10.86 -17.23 -2.59
CA ASP A 29 -9.60 -16.98 -1.89
C ASP A 29 -9.62 -15.66 -1.10
N LYS A 30 -10.33 -15.70 0.04
CA LYS A 30 -10.46 -14.59 1.00
C LYS A 30 -9.12 -14.04 1.46
N PHE A 31 -8.09 -14.88 1.56
CA PHE A 31 -6.76 -14.46 2.01
C PHE A 31 -6.12 -13.50 1.00
N SER A 32 -6.14 -13.85 -0.29
CA SER A 32 -5.56 -12.97 -1.31
C SER A 32 -6.41 -11.70 -1.52
N ALA A 33 -7.74 -11.77 -1.35
CA ALA A 33 -8.62 -10.60 -1.40
C ALA A 33 -8.34 -9.62 -0.26
N GLU A 34 -8.16 -10.11 0.97
CA GLU A 34 -7.84 -9.27 2.13
C GLU A 34 -6.48 -8.58 2.00
N ASN A 35 -5.44 -9.29 1.56
CA ASN A 35 -4.12 -8.70 1.36
C ASN A 35 -4.13 -7.64 0.24
N ALA A 36 -4.86 -7.89 -0.85
CA ALA A 36 -5.04 -6.91 -1.92
C ALA A 36 -5.82 -5.67 -1.46
N ARG A 37 -6.88 -5.85 -0.66
CA ARG A 37 -7.65 -4.76 -0.05
C ARG A 37 -6.79 -3.90 0.87
N GLU A 38 -5.96 -4.53 1.71
CA GLU A 38 -5.11 -3.79 2.64
C GLU A 38 -3.97 -3.07 1.90
N ALA A 39 -3.37 -3.71 0.88
CA ALA A 39 -2.39 -3.07 0.00
C ALA A 39 -2.98 -1.83 -0.71
N LEU A 40 -4.22 -1.92 -1.18
CA LEU A 40 -4.91 -0.82 -1.85
C LEU A 40 -5.16 0.35 -0.90
N ASN A 41 -5.69 0.08 0.30
CA ASN A 41 -5.89 1.10 1.33
C ASN A 41 -4.57 1.78 1.72
N PHE A 42 -3.46 1.02 1.78
CA PHE A 42 -2.12 1.58 2.04
C PHE A 42 -1.65 2.51 0.93
N GLN A 43 -1.81 2.13 -0.33
CA GLN A 43 -1.40 2.99 -1.44
C GLN A 43 -2.22 4.28 -1.53
N ILE A 44 -3.52 4.22 -1.26
CA ILE A 44 -4.36 5.42 -1.17
C ILE A 44 -3.88 6.35 -0.03
N THR A 45 -3.55 5.77 1.13
CA THR A 45 -3.01 6.52 2.26
C THR A 45 -1.69 7.21 1.90
N LEU A 46 -0.80 6.52 1.20
CA LEU A 46 0.48 7.09 0.76
C LEU A 46 0.29 8.23 -0.25
N ILE A 47 -0.67 8.14 -1.16
CA ILE A 47 -0.98 9.23 -2.10
C ILE A 47 -1.38 10.49 -1.33
N ILE A 48 -2.19 10.36 -0.27
CA ILE A 48 -2.57 11.49 0.58
C ILE A 48 -1.33 12.09 1.27
N TRP A 49 -0.43 11.25 1.79
CA TRP A 49 0.82 11.71 2.39
C TRP A 49 1.74 12.40 1.38
N TYR A 50 1.89 11.85 0.17
CA TYR A 50 2.67 12.49 -0.89
C TYR A 50 2.06 13.82 -1.32
N PHE A 51 0.73 13.93 -1.37
CA PHE A 51 0.04 15.19 -1.66
C PHE A 51 0.28 16.24 -0.56
N ALA A 52 0.25 15.83 0.72
CA ALA A 52 0.63 16.71 1.83
C ALA A 52 2.10 17.14 1.73
N CYS A 53 3.02 16.20 1.42
CA CYS A 53 4.45 16.51 1.23
C CYS A 53 4.66 17.47 0.05
N PHE A 54 3.89 17.32 -1.04
CA PHE A 54 3.93 18.22 -2.18
C PHE A 54 3.53 19.65 -1.80
N ILE A 55 2.46 19.83 -1.00
CA ILE A 55 2.08 21.15 -0.47
C ILE A 55 3.18 21.72 0.44
N LEU A 56 3.76 20.88 1.32
CA LEU A 56 4.84 21.31 2.20
C LEU A 56 6.17 21.58 1.46
N SER A 57 6.31 21.12 0.22
CA SER A 57 7.52 21.33 -0.59
C SER A 57 7.71 22.80 -0.97
N PHE A 58 6.63 23.59 -1.01
CA PHE A 58 6.67 25.04 -1.19
C PHE A 58 7.44 25.77 -0.07
N VAL A 59 7.59 25.13 1.10
CA VAL A 59 8.34 25.64 2.25
C VAL A 59 9.73 24.96 2.36
N LEU A 60 10.18 24.26 1.30
CA LEU A 60 11.38 23.39 1.24
C LEU A 60 11.39 22.19 2.21
N ILE A 61 10.61 22.20 3.29
CA ILE A 61 10.50 21.10 4.27
C ILE A 61 9.92 19.83 3.63
N GLY A 62 9.00 19.98 2.66
CA GLY A 62 8.37 18.85 1.99
C GLY A 62 9.33 17.96 1.20
N LEU A 63 10.48 18.48 0.73
CA LEU A 63 11.50 17.65 0.04
C LEU A 63 12.10 16.58 0.97
N PHE A 64 12.37 16.93 2.23
CA PHE A 64 12.91 15.96 3.19
C PHE A 64 11.84 14.94 3.61
N LEU A 65 10.61 15.41 3.83
CA LEU A 65 9.47 14.55 4.17
C LEU A 65 9.16 13.52 3.07
N PHE A 66 9.35 13.88 1.80
CA PHE A 66 9.13 12.97 0.67
C PHE A 66 9.99 11.71 0.77
N TRP A 67 11.26 11.85 1.15
CA TRP A 67 12.18 10.72 1.36
C TRP A 67 11.76 9.85 2.56
N VAL A 68 11.29 10.47 3.64
CA VAL A 68 10.79 9.74 4.82
C VAL A 68 9.56 8.91 4.47
N VAL A 69 8.61 9.48 3.71
CA VAL A 69 7.41 8.77 3.26
C VAL A 69 7.77 7.65 2.27
N ALA A 70 8.71 7.88 1.36
CA ALA A 70 9.18 6.85 0.43
C ALA A 70 9.86 5.68 1.15
N LEU A 71 10.69 5.97 2.16
CA LEU A 71 11.33 4.94 2.98
C LEU A 71 10.30 4.15 3.78
N ALA A 72 9.31 4.83 4.37
CA ALA A 72 8.22 4.18 5.11
C ALA A 72 7.39 3.26 4.19
N ASN A 73 7.09 3.71 2.96
CA ASN A 73 6.43 2.89 1.94
C ASN A 73 7.21 1.63 1.62
N LEU A 74 8.53 1.76 1.39
CA LEU A 74 9.40 0.65 1.07
C LEU A 74 9.43 -0.38 2.21
N VAL A 75 9.70 0.06 3.44
CA VAL A 75 9.76 -0.82 4.62
C VAL A 75 8.44 -1.53 4.84
N CYS A 76 7.32 -0.79 4.82
CA CYS A 76 6.01 -1.38 5.05
C CYS A 76 5.63 -2.38 3.94
N SER A 77 5.92 -2.06 2.68
CA SER A 77 5.64 -2.97 1.56
C SER A 77 6.47 -4.25 1.62
N ILE A 78 7.74 -4.17 2.03
CA ILE A 78 8.58 -5.35 2.25
C ILE A 78 8.04 -6.20 3.40
N VAL A 79 7.75 -5.60 4.56
CA VAL A 79 7.20 -6.33 5.72
C VAL A 79 5.87 -7.00 5.37
N ALA A 80 5.01 -6.31 4.62
CA ALA A 80 3.75 -6.86 4.14
C ALA A 80 3.95 -8.03 3.17
N ALA A 81 4.87 -7.91 2.21
CA ALA A 81 5.20 -8.97 1.28
C ALA A 81 5.76 -10.22 2.00
N VAL A 82 6.66 -10.04 2.97
CA VAL A 82 7.20 -11.15 3.78
C VAL A 82 6.11 -11.81 4.61
N LYS A 83 5.25 -11.04 5.26
CA LYS A 83 4.14 -11.60 6.05
C LYS A 83 3.08 -12.29 5.19
N ALA A 84 2.76 -11.73 4.02
CA ALA A 84 1.90 -12.37 3.04
C ALA A 84 2.49 -13.70 2.54
N SER A 85 3.82 -13.80 2.38
CA SER A 85 4.51 -15.05 2.06
C SER A 85 4.42 -16.10 3.17
N ASN A 86 4.27 -15.68 4.42
CA ASN A 86 4.06 -16.56 5.57
C ASN A 86 2.57 -16.92 5.80
N GLY A 87 1.67 -16.54 4.90
CA GLY A 87 0.23 -16.79 5.06
C GLY A 87 -0.44 -15.89 6.10
N ILE A 88 0.19 -14.78 6.49
CA ILE A 88 -0.33 -13.84 7.49
C ILE A 88 -0.77 -12.55 6.80
N THR A 89 -2.03 -12.13 7.01
CA THR A 89 -2.53 -10.85 6.51
C THR A 89 -1.92 -9.71 7.32
N TYR A 90 -1.00 -8.95 6.71
CA TYR A 90 -0.39 -7.81 7.40
C TYR A 90 -1.28 -6.58 7.34
N ARG A 91 -1.70 -6.09 8.52
CA ARG A 91 -2.38 -4.81 8.64
C ARG A 91 -1.33 -3.71 8.72
N TYR A 92 -1.30 -2.88 7.69
CA TYR A 92 -0.35 -1.78 7.62
C TYR A 92 -0.65 -0.75 8.72
N PRO A 93 0.37 -0.29 9.46
CA PRO A 93 0.20 0.82 10.38
C PRO A 93 -0.13 2.10 9.61
N LEU A 94 -1.00 2.94 10.17
CA LEU A 94 -1.44 4.23 9.60
C LEU A 94 -2.31 4.16 8.34
N THR A 95 -2.89 3.01 7.98
CA THR A 95 -3.78 2.92 6.81
C THR A 95 -5.19 3.44 7.05
N LEU A 96 -5.65 4.27 6.12
CA LEU A 96 -7.06 4.63 5.98
C LEU A 96 -7.79 3.49 5.28
N ARG A 97 -8.60 2.74 6.04
CA ARG A 97 -9.43 1.64 5.52
C ARG A 97 -10.71 2.19 4.89
N LEU A 98 -10.56 2.76 3.71
CA LEU A 98 -11.67 3.32 2.94
C LEU A 98 -12.51 2.22 2.28
N ILE A 99 -11.84 1.14 1.85
CA ILE A 99 -12.48 0.00 1.20
C ILE A 99 -12.64 -1.11 2.25
N LYS A 100 -13.88 -1.52 2.51
CA LYS A 100 -14.24 -2.52 3.53
C LYS A 100 -14.46 -3.90 2.91
#